data_AF-A0A8E2ICY3-F1
#
_entry.id   AF-A0A8E2ICY3-F1
#
_cell.length_a   1.000
_cell.length_b   1.000
_cell.length_c   1.000
_cell.angle_alpha   90.00
_cell.angle_beta   90.00
_cell.angle_gamma   90.00
#
_symmetry.space_group_name_H-M   'P 1'
#
loop_
_entity.id
_entity.type
_entity.pdbx_description
1 polymer ?
#
loop_
_entity_poly.entity_id
_entity_poly.type
_entity_poly.pdbx_seq_one_letter_code
_entity_poly.pdbx_strand_id
1 'polypeptide(L)'
;MTQPFSQELQTFLSGRKLLLTEIPFPKALIQKHLENKFIAALPGIIQNNKFQCERCGNTFPYLFAQFPCANCQTNCTYCRNCLMMGRVSTCTPLYHWIGPPSEMDLTESVLEWSGTLSPGQQTASKRVIEAVYTRSELLVWAV
;
A
#
# COMPACT_ATOMS: atom_id res chain seq x y z
N MET A 1 -9.55 -11.66 -28.75
CA MET A 1 -8.96 -12.68 -27.85
C MET A 1 -9.52 -12.41 -26.47
N THR A 2 -10.23 -13.35 -25.86
CA THR A 2 -10.75 -13.21 -24.49
C THR A 2 -9.58 -13.24 -23.52
N GLN A 3 -9.34 -12.15 -22.80
CA GLN A 3 -8.27 -12.13 -21.82
C GLN A 3 -8.55 -13.18 -20.72
N PRO A 4 -7.55 -13.95 -20.26
CA PRO A 4 -7.75 -15.05 -19.31
C PRO A 4 -8.02 -14.57 -17.86
N PHE A 5 -8.06 -13.25 -17.65
CA PHE A 5 -8.24 -12.60 -16.36
C PHE A 5 -9.21 -11.43 -16.44
N SER A 6 -9.67 -10.96 -15.27
CA SER A 6 -10.53 -9.77 -15.13
C SER A 6 -9.69 -8.50 -15.21
N GLN A 7 -9.98 -7.65 -16.19
CA GLN A 7 -9.32 -6.34 -16.36
C GLN A 7 -9.57 -5.42 -15.16
N GLU A 8 -10.79 -5.42 -14.63
CA GLU A 8 -11.17 -4.60 -13.47
C GLU A 8 -10.35 -4.99 -12.23
N LEU A 9 -10.20 -6.29 -11.98
CA LEU A 9 -9.41 -6.80 -10.86
C LEU A 9 -7.91 -6.53 -11.05
N GLN A 10 -7.40 -6.65 -12.28
CA GLN A 10 -6.04 -6.27 -12.63
C GLN A 10 -5.78 -4.79 -12.34
N THR A 11 -6.57 -3.88 -12.92
CA THR A 11 -6.43 -2.43 -12.70
C THR A 11 -6.56 -2.07 -11.23
N PHE A 12 -7.48 -2.72 -10.50
CA PHE A 12 -7.66 -2.46 -9.07
C PHE A 12 -6.46 -2.89 -8.23
N LEU A 13 -5.89 -4.07 -8.47
CA LEU A 13 -4.76 -4.60 -7.69
C LEU A 13 -3.38 -4.14 -8.19
N SER A 14 -3.31 -3.54 -9.38
CA SER A 14 -2.06 -3.02 -9.94
C SER A 14 -1.45 -1.98 -9.00
N GLY A 15 -0.21 -2.22 -8.57
CA GLY A 15 0.53 -1.36 -7.65
C GLY A 15 0.05 -1.39 -6.19
N ARG A 16 -0.89 -2.29 -5.82
CA ARG A 16 -1.45 -2.35 -4.47
C ARG A 16 -1.10 -3.66 -3.75
N LYS A 17 -0.94 -3.57 -2.42
CA LYS A 17 -0.85 -4.72 -1.51
C LYS A 17 -2.00 -4.65 -0.48
N LEU A 18 -3.05 -5.42 -0.71
CA LEU A 18 -4.31 -5.30 0.03
C LEU A 18 -4.62 -6.52 0.90
N LEU A 19 -5.29 -6.32 2.03
CA LEU A 19 -5.93 -7.38 2.79
C LEU A 19 -7.12 -7.91 1.98
N LEU A 20 -7.49 -9.17 2.18
CA LEU A 20 -8.65 -9.75 1.48
C LEU A 20 -9.94 -8.94 1.70
N THR A 21 -10.10 -8.35 2.88
CA THR A 21 -11.27 -7.52 3.27
C THR A 21 -11.33 -6.18 2.55
N GLU A 22 -10.23 -5.73 1.94
CA GLU A 22 -10.13 -4.46 1.23
C GLU A 22 -10.37 -4.62 -0.29
N ILE A 23 -10.53 -5.85 -0.76
CA ILE A 23 -10.72 -6.17 -2.17
C ILE A 23 -12.23 -6.30 -2.42
N PRO A 24 -12.87 -5.33 -3.11
CA PRO A 24 -14.32 -5.29 -3.31
C PRO A 24 -14.76 -6.21 -4.46
N PHE A 25 -14.20 -7.42 -4.55
CA PHE A 25 -14.50 -8.40 -5.59
C PHE A 25 -14.93 -9.73 -4.96
N PRO A 26 -15.72 -10.56 -5.67
CA PRO A 26 -16.12 -11.86 -5.16
C PRO A 26 -14.91 -12.72 -4.81
N LYS A 27 -14.92 -13.37 -3.63
CA LYS A 27 -13.83 -14.24 -3.18
C LYS A 27 -13.52 -15.35 -4.19
N ALA A 28 -14.54 -15.89 -4.86
CA ALA A 28 -14.37 -16.88 -5.91
C ALA A 28 -13.56 -16.35 -7.11
N LEU A 29 -13.73 -15.07 -7.48
CA LEU A 29 -12.96 -14.44 -8.54
C LEU A 29 -11.50 -14.29 -8.13
N ILE A 30 -11.25 -13.81 -6.90
CA ILE A 30 -9.89 -13.66 -6.34
C ILE A 30 -9.20 -15.03 -6.28
N GLN A 31 -9.90 -16.05 -5.79
CA GLN A 31 -9.40 -17.42 -5.71
C GLN A 31 -9.02 -17.99 -7.08
N LYS A 32 -9.87 -17.80 -8.09
CA LYS A 32 -9.56 -18.18 -9.48
C LYS A 32 -8.28 -17.49 -9.98
N HIS A 33 -8.04 -16.22 -9.65
CA HIS A 33 -6.84 -15.50 -10.08
C HIS A 33 -5.58 -15.90 -9.28
N LEU A 34 -5.72 -16.33 -8.02
CA LEU A 34 -4.64 -16.96 -7.25
C LEU A 34 -4.22 -18.29 -7.89
N GLU A 35 -5.18 -19.16 -8.22
CA GLU A 35 -4.93 -20.46 -8.85
C GLU A 35 -4.24 -20.32 -10.23
N ASN A 36 -4.67 -19.31 -11.00
CA ASN A 36 -4.08 -19.01 -12.30
C ASN A 36 -2.80 -18.15 -12.21
N LYS A 37 -2.26 -17.89 -11.01
CA LYS A 37 -1.02 -17.12 -10.77
C LYS A 37 -1.04 -15.69 -11.31
N PHE A 38 -2.21 -15.05 -11.35
CA PHE A 38 -2.35 -13.62 -11.64
C PHE A 38 -2.32 -12.75 -10.38
N ILE A 39 -2.65 -13.34 -9.23
CA ILE A 39 -2.52 -12.73 -7.90
C ILE A 39 -1.56 -13.59 -7.07
N ALA A 40 -0.74 -12.95 -6.25
CA ALA A 40 0.03 -13.62 -5.22
C ALA A 40 -0.39 -13.14 -3.83
N ALA A 41 -0.28 -14.05 -2.86
CA ALA A 41 -0.43 -13.75 -1.44
C ALA A 41 0.96 -13.74 -0.79
N LEU A 42 1.32 -12.65 -0.13
CA LEU A 42 2.55 -12.51 0.65
C LEU A 42 2.23 -12.36 2.15
N PRO A 43 3.13 -12.76 3.06
CA PRO A 43 2.95 -12.54 4.49
C PRO A 43 2.80 -11.05 4.80
N GLY A 44 1.84 -10.65 5.64
CA GLY A 44 1.70 -9.26 6.04
C GLY A 44 2.88 -8.74 6.86
N ILE A 45 3.47 -9.61 7.69
CA ILE A 45 4.66 -9.34 8.50
C ILE A 45 5.62 -10.52 8.35
N ILE A 46 6.89 -10.22 8.07
CA ILE A 46 7.98 -11.18 8.05
C ILE A 46 8.89 -10.97 9.27
N GLN A 47 9.60 -12.02 9.69
CA GLN A 47 10.54 -11.97 10.81
C GLN A 47 11.91 -12.51 10.37
N ASN A 48 12.76 -11.63 9.84
CA ASN A 48 14.13 -11.93 9.44
C ASN A 48 15.07 -11.13 10.35
N ASN A 49 15.46 -11.70 11.50
CA ASN A 49 16.12 -11.05 12.66
C ASN A 49 15.28 -9.99 13.38
N LYS A 50 14.50 -9.18 12.66
CA LYS A 50 13.52 -8.22 13.20
C LYS A 50 12.20 -8.34 12.45
N PHE A 51 11.11 -7.86 13.06
CA PHE A 51 9.83 -7.75 12.36
C PHE A 51 9.89 -6.69 11.27
N GLN A 52 9.33 -6.99 10.11
CA GLN A 52 9.13 -6.06 9.01
C GLN A 52 7.70 -6.18 8.48
N CYS A 53 7.01 -5.03 8.36
CA CYS A 53 5.68 -4.98 7.76
C CYS A 53 5.79 -4.86 6.23
N GLU A 54 5.22 -5.81 5.50
CA GLU A 54 5.31 -5.87 4.03
C GLU A 54 4.40 -4.87 3.31
N ARG A 55 3.51 -4.20 4.03
CA ARG A 55 2.68 -3.08 3.52
C ARG A 55 3.42 -1.74 3.58
N CYS A 56 3.86 -1.34 4.78
CA CYS A 56 4.40 0.01 5.01
C CYS A 56 5.93 0.06 5.19
N GLY A 57 6.61 -1.09 5.23
CA GLY A 57 8.05 -1.15 5.43
C GLY A 57 8.51 -0.86 6.88
N ASN A 58 7.59 -0.73 7.85
CA ASN A 58 7.98 -0.51 9.25
C ASN A 58 8.88 -1.64 9.74
N THR A 59 10.02 -1.28 10.34
CA THR A 59 10.95 -2.19 11.02
C THR A 59 11.20 -1.81 12.48
N PHE A 60 10.58 -0.73 12.97
CA PHE A 60 10.77 -0.25 14.33
C PHE A 60 10.01 -1.16 15.33
N PRO A 61 10.71 -1.81 16.28
CA PRO A 61 10.09 -2.79 17.18
C PRO A 61 8.92 -2.25 18.01
N TYR A 62 9.00 -0.99 18.47
CA TYR A 62 7.98 -0.35 19.30
C TYR A 62 6.66 -0.05 18.55
N LEU A 63 6.67 -0.12 17.21
CA LEU A 63 5.49 0.00 16.36
C LEU A 63 4.84 -1.36 16.04
N PHE A 64 5.33 -2.43 16.65
CA PHE A 64 4.67 -3.74 16.65
C PHE A 64 4.06 -4.04 18.01
N ALA A 65 2.90 -4.69 18.01
CA ALA A 65 2.24 -5.15 19.23
C ALA A 65 1.62 -6.52 19.02
N GLN A 66 1.37 -7.24 20.12
CA GLN A 66 0.76 -8.56 20.11
C GLN A 66 -0.67 -8.52 20.63
N PHE A 67 -1.51 -9.42 20.14
CA PHE A 67 -2.89 -9.59 20.60
C PHE A 67 -3.36 -11.04 20.42
N PRO A 68 -4.28 -11.53 21.26
CA PRO A 68 -4.93 -12.82 21.05
C PRO A 68 -5.85 -12.73 19.83
N CYS A 69 -5.48 -13.42 18.76
CA CYS A 69 -6.13 -13.29 17.46
C CYS A 69 -7.27 -14.30 17.31
N ALA A 70 -8.50 -13.81 17.13
CA ALA A 70 -9.66 -14.66 16.90
C ALA A 70 -9.61 -15.43 15.55
N ASN A 71 -8.84 -14.93 14.57
CA ASN A 71 -8.79 -15.53 13.23
C ASN A 71 -7.96 -16.83 13.20
N CYS A 72 -6.80 -16.85 13.85
CA CYS A 72 -5.92 -18.02 13.88
C CYS A 72 -5.80 -18.66 15.27
N GLN A 73 -6.50 -18.13 16.27
CA GLN A 73 -6.55 -18.65 17.65
C GLN A 73 -5.19 -18.68 18.35
N THR A 74 -4.27 -17.81 17.95
CA THR A 74 -2.93 -17.65 18.55
C THR A 74 -2.61 -16.18 18.80
N ASN A 75 -1.50 -15.88 19.49
CA ASN A 75 -1.03 -14.51 19.64
C ASN A 75 -0.39 -14.02 18.33
N CYS A 76 -1.02 -13.03 17.69
CA CYS A 76 -0.49 -12.40 16.48
C CYS A 76 0.24 -11.11 16.80
N THR A 77 1.34 -10.87 16.09
CA THR A 77 1.94 -9.54 16.02
C THR A 77 1.24 -8.74 14.92
N TYR A 78 1.00 -7.44 15.14
CA TYR A 78 0.48 -6.52 14.14
C TYR A 78 1.27 -5.22 14.08
N CYS A 79 1.20 -4.55 12.92
CA CYS A 79 1.84 -3.25 12.69
C CYS A 79 0.92 -2.10 13.09
N ARG A 80 1.37 -1.23 14.01
CA ARG A 80 0.63 -0.04 14.45
C ARG A 80 0.55 1.04 13.37
N ASN A 81 1.54 1.17 12.49
CA ASN A 81 1.49 2.12 11.37
C ASN A 81 0.37 1.83 10.37
N CYS A 82 -0.03 0.56 10.23
CA CYS A 82 -1.09 0.19 9.30
C CYS A 82 -2.49 0.22 9.94
N LEU A 83 -2.60 0.48 11.25
CA LEU A 83 -3.86 0.29 11.99
C LEU A 83 -5.04 1.04 11.35
N MET A 84 -4.83 2.30 10.95
CA MET A 84 -5.87 3.13 10.30
C MET A 84 -6.22 2.68 8.87
N MET A 85 -5.32 1.98 8.19
CA MET A 85 -5.51 1.49 6.82
C MET A 85 -5.96 0.02 6.77
N GLY A 86 -6.24 -0.61 7.91
CA GLY A 86 -6.45 -2.05 8.02
C GLY A 86 -5.29 -2.74 8.73
N ARG A 87 -5.60 -3.41 9.84
CA ARG A 87 -4.61 -4.07 10.72
C ARG A 87 -3.90 -5.22 10.00
N VAL A 88 -2.68 -4.95 9.51
CA VAL A 88 -1.77 -5.98 9.00
C VAL A 88 -1.15 -6.76 10.16
N SER A 89 -1.40 -8.06 10.19
CA SER A 89 -0.95 -9.00 11.22
C SER A 89 -0.14 -10.16 10.63
N THR A 90 0.58 -10.91 11.47
CA THR A 90 1.34 -12.10 11.05
C THR A 90 0.46 -13.17 10.40
N CYS A 91 -0.81 -13.30 10.79
CA CYS A 91 -1.73 -14.28 10.22
C CYS A 91 -2.55 -13.78 9.02
N THR A 92 -2.37 -12.54 8.60
CA THR A 92 -3.16 -11.94 7.51
C THR A 92 -2.26 -11.68 6.31
N PRO A 93 -2.42 -12.41 5.20
CA PRO A 93 -1.66 -12.15 3.99
C PRO A 93 -2.12 -10.86 3.31
N LEU A 94 -1.22 -10.30 2.51
CA LEU A 94 -1.50 -9.23 1.56
C LEU A 94 -1.54 -9.82 0.16
N TYR A 95 -2.50 -9.37 -0.64
CA TYR A 95 -2.72 -9.80 -2.01
C TYR A 95 -2.29 -8.69 -2.95
N HIS A 96 -1.59 -9.05 -4.02
CA HIS A 96 -1.19 -8.13 -5.06
C HIS A 96 -1.18 -8.80 -6.42
N TRP A 97 -1.25 -7.97 -7.46
CA TRP A 97 -1.19 -8.43 -8.84
C TRP A 97 0.24 -8.85 -9.22
N ILE A 98 0.37 -10.01 -9.87
CA ILE A 98 1.61 -10.55 -10.45
C ILE A 98 1.44 -11.03 -11.90
N GLY A 99 0.25 -10.85 -12.47
CA GLY A 99 -0.03 -11.17 -13.87
C GLY A 99 0.58 -10.16 -14.84
N PRO A 100 0.19 -10.21 -16.12
CA PRO A 100 0.58 -9.21 -17.11
C PRO A 100 0.32 -7.79 -16.59
N PRO A 101 1.17 -6.80 -16.90
CA PRO A 101 0.93 -5.43 -16.46
C PRO A 101 -0.43 -4.94 -17.00
N SER A 102 -1.14 -4.13 -16.21
CA SER A 102 -2.27 -3.37 -16.75
C SER A 102 -1.73 -2.48 -17.86
N GLU A 103 -2.47 -2.38 -18.97
CA GLU A 103 -2.28 -1.30 -19.92
C GLU A 103 -2.59 0.00 -19.16
N MET A 104 -1.53 0.68 -18.72
CA MET A 104 -1.59 2.05 -18.25
C MET A 104 -0.96 2.87 -19.37
N ASP A 105 -1.71 3.84 -19.88
CA ASP A 105 -1.16 4.88 -20.75
C ASP A 105 -0.25 5.77 -19.89
N LEU A 106 0.93 5.26 -19.58
CA LEU A 106 2.01 6.06 -19.02
C LEU A 106 2.52 6.92 -20.16
N THR A 107 1.94 8.11 -20.31
CA THR A 107 2.59 9.16 -21.08
C THR A 107 3.98 9.40 -20.46
N GLU A 108 5.00 9.63 -21.28
CA GLU A 108 6.41 9.71 -20.85
C GLU A 108 6.65 10.76 -19.73
N SER A 109 5.68 11.65 -19.46
CA SER A 109 5.76 12.78 -18.53
C SER A 109 4.64 12.86 -17.48
N VAL A 110 4.21 11.74 -16.89
CA VAL A 110 3.13 11.71 -15.87
C VAL A 110 3.38 12.53 -14.58
N LEU A 111 4.61 12.98 -14.32
CA LEU A 111 4.96 13.83 -13.18
C LEU A 111 5.60 15.16 -13.59
N GLU A 112 5.33 15.65 -14.81
CA GLU A 112 5.73 16.98 -15.22
C GLU A 112 4.60 17.98 -14.97
N TRP A 113 4.88 18.98 -14.13
CA TRP A 113 4.00 20.12 -13.94
C TRP A 113 4.62 21.34 -14.61
N SER A 114 3.97 21.82 -15.68
CA SER A 114 4.39 22.99 -16.47
C SER A 114 3.71 24.30 -16.04
N GLY A 115 3.00 24.29 -14.91
CA GLY A 115 2.32 25.47 -14.39
C GLY A 115 3.27 26.50 -13.77
N THR A 116 2.74 27.68 -13.44
CA THR A 116 3.44 28.71 -12.66
C THR A 116 2.79 28.82 -11.29
N LEU A 117 3.60 28.86 -10.23
CA LEU A 117 3.08 28.97 -8.87
C LEU A 117 2.51 30.38 -8.67
N SER A 118 1.33 30.47 -8.06
CA SER A 118 0.85 31.75 -7.55
C SER A 118 1.82 32.30 -6.49
N PRO A 119 1.81 33.61 -6.18
CA PRO A 119 2.71 34.17 -5.16
C PRO A 119 2.60 33.45 -3.79
N GLY A 120 1.38 33.05 -3.40
CA GLY A 120 1.15 32.27 -2.19
C GLY A 120 1.73 30.86 -2.27
N GLN A 121 1.48 30.15 -3.37
CA GLN A 121 2.03 28.80 -3.61
C GLN A 121 3.57 28.82 -3.67
N GLN A 122 4.17 29.85 -4.29
CA GLN A 122 5.61 30.02 -4.37
C GLN A 122 6.23 30.23 -2.98
N THR A 123 5.57 31.02 -2.13
CA THR A 123 5.98 31.26 -0.74
C THR A 123 5.88 29.96 0.07
N ALA A 124 4.76 29.25 -0.02
CA ALA A 124 4.57 27.97 0.65
C ALA A 124 5.62 26.94 0.19
N SER A 125 5.84 26.82 -1.12
CA SER A 125 6.84 25.92 -1.71
C SER A 125 8.25 26.19 -1.17
N LYS A 126 8.70 27.45 -1.17
CA LYS A 126 10.00 27.83 -0.59
C LYS A 126 10.11 27.47 0.89
N ARG A 127 9.06 27.73 1.69
CA ARG A 127 9.06 27.39 3.11
C ARG A 127 9.09 25.88 3.35
N VAL A 128 8.39 25.09 2.54
CA VAL A 128 8.44 23.62 2.62
C VAL A 128 9.86 23.12 2.36
N ILE A 129 10.53 23.65 1.32
CA ILE A 129 11.92 23.31 1.02
C ILE A 129 12.82 23.60 2.23
N GLU A 130 12.70 24.78 2.83
CA GLU A 130 13.48 25.17 4.01
C GLU A 130 13.19 24.27 5.23
N ALA A 131 11.92 23.96 5.48
CA ALA A 131 11.51 23.10 6.59
C ALA A 131 12.09 21.69 6.47
N VAL A 132 12.16 21.15 5.24
CA VAL A 132 12.80 19.85 4.96
C VAL A 132 14.29 19.90 5.28
N TYR A 133 15.01 20.92 4.80
CA TYR A 133 16.45 21.05 5.05
C TYR A 133 16.77 21.26 6.53
N THR A 134 15.96 22.05 7.24
CA THR A 134 16.15 22.37 8.66
C THR A 134 15.56 21.34 9.60
N ARG A 135 14.81 20.35 9.07
CA ARG A 135 14.03 19.37 9.85
C ARG A 135 13.09 20.03 10.87
N SER A 136 12.46 21.13 10.47
CA SER A 136 11.52 21.88 11.31
C SER A 136 10.06 21.58 10.94
N GLU A 137 9.16 21.87 11.87
CA GLU A 137 7.72 21.74 11.63
C GLU A 137 7.18 22.97 10.87
N LEU A 138 6.35 22.73 9.87
CA LEU A 138 5.69 23.77 9.08
C LEU A 138 4.23 23.39 8.80
N LEU A 139 3.30 24.27 9.16
CA LEU A 139 1.91 24.16 8.75
C LEU A 139 1.71 24.81 7.38
N VAL A 140 1.32 24.01 6.39
CA VAL A 140 0.87 24.50 5.08
C VAL A 140 -0.64 24.37 5.01
N TRP A 141 -1.32 25.51 4.84
CA TRP A 141 -2.76 25.56 4.64
C TRP A 141 -3.05 25.88 3.17
N ALA A 142 -3.60 24.92 2.44
CA ALA A 142 -4.03 25.09 1.06
C ALA A 142 -5.56 25.17 1.03
N VAL A 143 -6.09 26.38 0.81
CA VAL A 143 -7.51 26.64 0.48
C VAL A 143 -7.69 26.82 -1.01
#